data_AF-A0A6M1N659-F1
#
_entry.id   AF-A0A6M1N659-F1
#
_cell.length_a   1.000
_cell.length_b   1.000
_cell.length_c   1.000
_cell.angle_alpha   90.00
_cell.angle_beta   90.00
_cell.angle_gamma   90.00
#
_symmetry.space_group_name_H-M   'P 1'
#
loop_
_entity.id
_entity.type
_entity.pdbx_description
1 polymer ?
#
loop_
_entity_poly.entity_id
_entity_poly.type
_entity_poly.pdbx_seq_one_letter_code
_entity_poly.pdbx_strand_id
1 'polypeptide(L)'
;MLLLTVVSLASCEKEDAIPYEPYEGTEIPTNPTDLSIYNIQQEYQSKIIYRYDRRYITADAFAAPPDYDKVLPYIENVIRKLFIAPYDRQKNDFMREHMPIEMIMFGTSMNYVEGDERNFSASGVAYGLSRIIITGVNNYDLNNASWLRGQYATLHHEFSHVLDKIYGRPIGFDEVSKGKYAGGTAYNSFTQAEARSRGFWRNYGMTNESEDFATWVDGLVTTPKDEVMTIISANELLRQKYQLVYNFYLQKGIDIHELQEYLQTILDNL
;
A
#
# COMPACT_ATOMS: atom_id res chain seq x y z
N MET A 1 -53.58 54.53 -30.02
CA MET A 1 -53.13 54.32 -28.63
C MET A 1 -51.96 53.35 -28.69
N LEU A 2 -50.72 53.86 -28.75
CA LEU A 2 -49.51 53.05 -28.90
C LEU A 2 -48.97 52.78 -27.49
N LEU A 3 -49.02 51.51 -27.04
CA LEU A 3 -48.52 51.08 -25.74
C LEU A 3 -46.98 51.05 -25.79
N LEU A 4 -46.32 51.92 -25.03
CA LEU A 4 -44.88 51.89 -24.82
C LEU A 4 -44.56 50.83 -23.75
N THR A 5 -43.92 49.73 -24.13
CA THR A 5 -43.45 48.71 -23.20
C THR A 5 -42.10 49.15 -22.61
N VAL A 6 -42.09 49.44 -21.31
CA VAL A 6 -40.87 49.77 -20.56
C VAL A 6 -40.14 48.47 -20.23
N VAL A 7 -38.95 48.27 -20.79
CA VAL A 7 -38.06 47.16 -20.45
C VAL A 7 -37.17 47.62 -19.30
N SER A 8 -37.41 47.07 -18.11
CA SER A 8 -36.60 47.29 -16.92
C SER A 8 -35.28 46.53 -17.06
N LEU A 9 -34.17 47.25 -17.20
CA LEU A 9 -32.82 46.67 -17.08
C LEU A 9 -32.54 46.41 -15.60
N ALA A 10 -32.60 45.14 -15.19
CA ALA A 10 -32.08 44.73 -13.89
C ALA A 10 -30.56 44.83 -13.92
N SER A 11 -30.03 45.85 -13.22
CA SER A 11 -28.58 45.99 -12.98
C SER A 11 -28.11 44.82 -12.12
N CYS A 12 -27.12 44.06 -12.58
CA CYS A 12 -26.40 43.14 -11.72
C CYS A 12 -25.75 43.94 -10.59
N GLU A 13 -26.09 43.63 -9.34
CA GLU A 13 -25.28 44.05 -8.20
C GLU A 13 -23.91 43.36 -8.33
N LYS A 14 -22.84 44.12 -8.14
CA LYS A 14 -21.51 43.54 -8.05
C LYS A 14 -21.46 42.77 -6.74
N GLU A 15 -21.31 41.45 -6.82
CA GLU A 15 -20.98 40.64 -5.66
C GLU A 15 -19.64 41.10 -5.10
N ASP A 16 -19.58 41.26 -3.78
CA ASP A 16 -18.34 41.63 -3.09
C ASP A 16 -17.29 40.54 -3.29
N ALA A 17 -16.04 40.97 -3.51
CA ALA A 17 -14.93 40.03 -3.62
C ALA A 17 -14.78 39.27 -2.30
N ILE A 18 -14.64 37.95 -2.39
CA ILE A 18 -14.32 37.11 -1.24
C ILE A 18 -13.00 37.65 -0.63
N PRO A 19 -12.99 38.02 0.66
CA PRO A 19 -11.79 38.51 1.31
C PRO A 19 -10.65 37.50 1.16
N TYR A 20 -9.48 37.98 0.74
CA TYR A 20 -8.28 37.15 0.75
C TYR A 20 -7.90 36.89 2.21
N GLU A 21 -8.09 35.65 2.65
CA GLU A 21 -7.50 35.17 3.89
C GLU A 21 -6.04 34.80 3.60
N PRO A 22 -5.05 35.55 4.15
CA PRO A 22 -3.66 35.18 3.99
C PRO A 22 -3.44 33.77 4.57
N TYR A 23 -2.63 32.98 3.87
CA TYR A 23 -2.26 31.66 4.35
C TYR A 23 -1.49 31.80 5.67
N GLU A 24 -2.17 31.50 6.78
CA GLU A 24 -1.49 31.23 8.04
C GLU A 24 -0.75 29.90 7.86
N GLY A 25 0.57 29.93 7.99
CA GLY A 25 1.40 28.73 7.89
C GLY A 25 0.82 27.60 8.75
N THR A 26 0.94 26.35 8.30
CA THR A 26 0.45 25.22 9.10
C THR A 26 1.20 25.19 10.43
N GLU A 27 0.49 25.33 11.55
CA GLU A 27 1.09 25.20 12.87
C GLU A 27 1.77 23.84 13.00
N ILE A 28 3.05 23.85 13.39
CA ILE A 28 3.81 22.62 13.62
C ILE A 28 3.23 21.93 14.86
N PRO A 29 2.73 20.69 14.75
CA PRO A 29 2.14 20.01 15.90
C PRO A 29 3.15 19.78 17.02
N THR A 30 2.72 19.94 18.27
CA THR A 30 3.57 19.76 19.44
C THR A 30 3.45 18.36 20.07
N ASN A 31 2.33 17.67 19.85
CA ASN A 31 2.18 16.31 20.36
C ASN A 31 3.00 15.32 19.52
N PRO A 32 3.64 14.30 20.14
CA PRO A 32 4.58 13.41 19.45
C PRO A 32 3.98 12.68 18.24
N THR A 33 2.71 12.25 18.32
CA THR A 33 2.02 11.53 17.25
C THR A 33 1.84 12.40 16.01
N ASP A 34 1.23 13.57 16.18
CA ASP A 34 0.97 14.49 15.06
C ASP A 34 2.29 15.09 14.53
N LEU A 35 3.30 15.27 15.38
CA LEU A 35 4.64 15.70 14.93
C LEU A 35 5.31 14.63 14.06
N SER A 36 5.21 13.34 14.43
CA SER A 36 5.75 12.26 13.59
C SER A 36 5.04 12.18 12.24
N ILE A 37 3.71 12.34 12.23
CA ILE A 37 2.90 12.42 11.00
C ILE A 37 3.31 13.62 10.14
N TYR A 38 3.47 14.80 10.76
CA TYR A 38 3.92 16.00 10.07
C TYR A 38 5.29 15.79 9.43
N ASN A 39 6.24 15.18 10.14
CA ASN A 39 7.57 14.88 9.62
C ASN A 39 7.50 13.90 8.43
N ILE A 40 6.69 12.84 8.51
CA ILE A 40 6.46 11.94 7.36
C ILE A 40 5.93 12.73 6.15
N GLN A 41 5.00 13.66 6.37
CA GLN A 41 4.46 14.48 5.29
C GLN A 41 5.52 15.39 4.65
N GLN A 42 6.41 16.00 5.44
CA GLN A 42 7.48 16.85 4.92
C GLN A 42 8.59 16.03 4.23
N GLU A 43 8.92 14.87 4.78
CA GLU A 43 10.00 14.00 4.28
C GLU A 43 9.58 13.21 3.04
N TYR A 44 8.35 12.67 3.01
CA TYR A 44 7.92 11.70 2.00
C TYR A 44 6.67 12.11 1.22
N GLN A 45 6.17 13.32 1.42
CA GLN A 45 4.96 13.83 0.74
C GLN A 45 3.71 12.96 0.99
N SER A 46 3.74 12.13 2.03
CA SER A 46 2.67 11.21 2.40
C SER A 46 1.98 11.66 3.67
N LYS A 47 0.65 11.64 3.66
CA LYS A 47 -0.18 11.99 4.80
C LYS A 47 -0.70 10.74 5.48
N ILE A 48 -0.29 10.52 6.72
CA ILE A 48 -0.87 9.50 7.58
C ILE A 48 -2.14 10.05 8.24
N ILE A 49 -3.24 9.30 8.17
CA ILE A 49 -4.55 9.68 8.69
C ILE A 49 -5.04 8.60 9.67
N TYR A 50 -5.04 8.90 10.97
CA TYR A 50 -5.54 7.99 12.00
C TYR A 50 -6.90 8.42 12.58
N ARG A 51 -7.30 9.68 12.39
CA ARG A 51 -8.61 10.17 12.82
C ARG A 51 -9.66 9.57 11.92
N TYR A 52 -10.53 8.74 12.50
CA TYR A 52 -11.54 8.01 11.76
C TYR A 52 -12.52 8.94 11.07
N ASP A 53 -12.80 8.62 9.81
CA ASP A 53 -13.85 9.23 9.01
C ASP A 53 -14.53 8.14 8.18
N ARG A 54 -15.86 8.08 8.24
CA ARG A 54 -16.65 7.07 7.52
C ARG A 54 -16.44 7.14 6.01
N ARG A 55 -16.04 8.29 5.46
CA ARG A 55 -15.80 8.51 4.02
C ARG A 55 -14.62 7.71 3.47
N TYR A 56 -13.78 7.13 4.33
CA TYR A 56 -12.63 6.32 3.90
C TYR A 56 -12.96 4.86 3.64
N ILE A 57 -14.17 4.39 3.98
CA ILE A 57 -14.61 3.02 3.75
C ILE A 57 -15.92 3.01 2.96
N THR A 58 -16.18 1.92 2.24
CA THR A 58 -17.41 1.74 1.48
C THR A 58 -18.61 1.56 2.41
N ALA A 59 -19.82 1.81 1.89
CA ALA A 59 -21.04 1.79 2.70
C ALA A 59 -21.28 0.43 3.38
N ASP A 60 -20.84 -0.65 2.74
CA ASP A 60 -20.92 -2.05 3.15
C ASP A 60 -19.75 -2.51 4.02
N ALA A 61 -18.80 -1.62 4.37
CA ALA A 61 -17.62 -1.96 5.19
C ALA A 61 -17.75 -1.46 6.64
N PHE A 62 -17.07 -2.16 7.55
CA PHE A 62 -16.96 -1.84 8.96
C PHE A 62 -15.52 -1.97 9.45
N ALA A 63 -15.02 -0.93 10.10
CA ALA A 63 -13.75 -0.93 10.82
C ALA A 63 -13.82 0.09 11.97
N ALA A 64 -13.10 -0.17 13.06
CA ALA A 64 -12.99 0.74 14.19
C ALA A 64 -11.78 1.69 14.03
N PRO A 65 -11.82 2.90 14.65
CA PRO A 65 -10.63 3.76 14.77
C PRO A 65 -9.46 3.01 15.44
N PRO A 66 -8.21 3.38 15.14
CA PRO A 66 -7.05 2.90 15.87
C PRO A 66 -7.00 3.47 17.29
N ASP A 67 -6.51 2.66 18.23
CA ASP A 67 -6.19 3.09 19.58
C ASP A 67 -5.06 4.13 19.52
N TYR A 68 -5.29 5.32 20.08
CA TYR A 68 -4.38 6.46 19.89
C TYR A 68 -2.95 6.19 20.39
N ASP A 69 -2.81 5.44 21.48
CA ASP A 69 -1.52 5.05 22.07
C ASP A 69 -0.74 4.06 21.18
N LYS A 70 -1.40 3.40 20.22
CA LYS A 70 -0.77 2.51 19.24
C LYS A 70 -0.34 3.21 17.96
N VAL A 71 -0.89 4.39 17.65
CA VAL A 71 -0.61 5.11 16.39
C VAL A 71 0.87 5.46 16.26
N LEU A 72 1.44 6.18 17.24
CA LEU A 72 2.85 6.59 17.19
C LEU A 72 3.80 5.39 17.15
N PRO A 73 3.68 4.37 18.03
CA PRO A 73 4.51 3.17 17.94
C PRO A 73 4.43 2.47 16.58
N TYR A 74 3.24 2.41 15.97
CA TYR A 74 3.07 1.82 14.64
C TYR A 74 3.80 2.64 13.56
N ILE A 75 3.69 3.97 13.59
CA ILE A 75 4.42 4.85 12.65
C ILE A 75 5.93 4.66 12.79
N GLU A 76 6.45 4.71 14.01
CA GLU A 76 7.89 4.64 14.25
C GLU A 76 8.48 3.25 13.96
N ASN A 77 7.76 2.18 14.31
CA ASN A 77 8.33 0.84 14.26
C ASN A 77 7.89 0.00 13.07
N VAL A 78 6.76 0.33 12.43
CA VAL A 78 6.31 -0.37 11.23
C VAL A 78 6.56 0.52 10.01
N ILE A 79 5.98 1.71 9.96
CA ILE A 79 6.09 2.57 8.76
C ILE A 79 7.54 3.02 8.53
N ARG A 80 8.18 3.64 9.52
CA ARG A 80 9.56 4.10 9.37
C ARG A 80 10.55 2.95 9.24
N LYS A 81 10.51 1.97 10.15
CA LYS A 81 11.54 0.92 10.19
C LYS A 81 11.34 -0.21 9.20
N LEU A 82 10.11 -0.69 8.99
CA LEU A 82 9.85 -1.86 8.14
C LEU A 82 9.45 -1.48 6.72
N PHE A 83 8.91 -0.29 6.50
CA PHE A 83 8.46 0.10 5.17
C PHE A 83 9.40 1.11 4.50
N ILE A 84 9.77 2.20 5.16
CA ILE A 84 10.59 3.28 4.57
C ILE A 84 12.08 2.94 4.54
N ALA A 85 12.65 2.66 5.71
CA ALA A 85 14.09 2.49 5.88
C ALA A 85 14.74 1.45 4.96
N PRO A 86 14.11 0.30 4.61
CA PRO A 86 14.73 -0.66 3.70
C PRO A 86 15.04 -0.08 2.30
N TYR A 87 14.25 0.89 1.83
CA TYR A 87 14.46 1.53 0.52
C TYR A 87 15.43 2.71 0.61
N ASP A 88 15.27 3.59 1.61
CA ASP A 88 16.11 4.78 1.76
C ASP A 88 17.60 4.44 2.00
N ARG A 89 17.87 3.26 2.57
CA ARG A 89 19.24 2.74 2.72
C ARG A 89 19.92 2.42 1.39
N GLN A 90 19.15 2.16 0.34
CA GLN A 90 19.66 1.74 -0.96
C GLN A 90 19.63 2.88 -1.98
N LYS A 91 18.57 3.70 -1.95
CA LYS A 91 18.39 4.80 -2.89
C LYS A 91 17.76 6.03 -2.23
N ASN A 92 18.51 7.12 -2.27
CA ASN A 92 18.02 8.43 -1.83
C ASN A 92 16.75 8.82 -2.58
N ASP A 93 15.82 9.43 -1.85
CA ASP A 93 14.53 9.97 -2.34
C ASP A 93 13.59 8.95 -2.99
N PHE A 94 13.92 7.64 -3.01
CA PHE A 94 13.03 6.64 -3.59
C PHE A 94 11.68 6.62 -2.88
N MET A 95 11.65 6.62 -1.55
CA MET A 95 10.38 6.66 -0.82
C MET A 95 9.71 8.03 -0.93
N ARG A 96 10.47 9.13 -1.00
CA ARG A 96 9.92 10.48 -1.18
C ARG A 96 9.11 10.59 -2.48
N GLU A 97 9.61 9.98 -3.55
CA GLU A 97 8.99 10.04 -4.88
C GLU A 97 7.83 9.06 -5.08
N HIS A 98 7.79 7.94 -4.35
CA HIS A 98 6.90 6.82 -4.67
C HIS A 98 5.91 6.44 -3.56
N MET A 99 6.10 6.92 -2.33
CA MET A 99 5.17 6.61 -1.24
C MET A 99 3.74 7.08 -1.60
N PRO A 100 2.68 6.34 -1.21
CA PRO A 100 1.30 6.78 -1.44
C PRO A 100 1.05 8.16 -0.82
N ILE A 101 0.23 8.98 -1.48
CA ILE A 101 -0.15 10.33 -1.01
C ILE A 101 -0.84 10.26 0.36
N GLU A 102 -1.64 9.24 0.63
CA GLU A 102 -2.37 9.03 1.87
C GLU A 102 -2.24 7.61 2.40
N MET A 103 -2.05 7.48 3.72
CA MET A 103 -2.03 6.20 4.42
C MET A 103 -3.03 6.27 5.56
N ILE A 104 -4.15 5.56 5.43
CA ILE A 104 -5.28 5.67 6.36
C ILE A 104 -5.25 4.50 7.34
N MET A 105 -5.30 4.78 8.63
CA MET A 105 -5.15 3.79 9.69
C MET A 105 -6.51 3.43 10.31
N PHE A 106 -6.77 2.13 10.43
CA PHE A 106 -7.88 1.53 11.15
C PHE A 106 -7.38 0.58 12.24
N GLY A 107 -8.07 0.55 13.37
CA GLY A 107 -7.71 -0.26 14.53
C GLY A 107 -7.97 -1.74 14.34
N THR A 108 -9.13 -2.09 13.76
CA THR A 108 -9.55 -3.48 13.49
C THR A 108 -9.27 -3.86 12.04
N SER A 109 -9.44 -5.14 11.70
CA SER A 109 -9.66 -5.54 10.31
C SER A 109 -10.91 -4.85 9.72
N MET A 110 -11.00 -4.83 8.40
CA MET A 110 -12.17 -4.36 7.67
C MET A 110 -13.08 -5.55 7.35
N ASN A 111 -14.34 -5.49 7.78
CA ASN A 111 -15.37 -6.51 7.56
C ASN A 111 -16.46 -5.97 6.62
N TYR A 112 -17.19 -6.84 5.92
CA TYR A 112 -18.24 -6.45 4.96
C TYR A 112 -19.63 -7.03 5.33
N VAL A 113 -20.72 -6.37 4.91
CA VAL A 113 -22.13 -6.73 5.25
C VAL A 113 -22.55 -8.09 4.71
N GLU A 114 -22.22 -8.41 3.46
CA GLU A 114 -22.44 -9.75 2.92
C GLU A 114 -21.23 -10.58 3.32
N GLY A 115 -21.45 -11.78 3.86
CA GLY A 115 -20.41 -12.77 4.19
C GLY A 115 -19.59 -13.25 2.99
N ASP A 116 -19.53 -12.45 1.92
CA ASP A 116 -18.44 -12.41 0.98
C ASP A 116 -17.19 -12.05 1.76
N GLU A 117 -16.49 -13.09 2.20
CA GLU A 117 -15.09 -13.02 2.53
C GLU A 117 -14.34 -12.55 1.27
N ARG A 118 -14.38 -11.23 1.02
CA ARG A 118 -13.24 -10.51 0.48
C ARG A 118 -12.16 -10.64 1.55
N ASN A 119 -11.61 -11.85 1.65
CA ASN A 119 -10.56 -12.23 2.56
C ASN A 119 -9.39 -11.32 2.26
N PHE A 120 -9.28 -10.22 2.99
CA PHE A 120 -7.99 -9.86 3.52
C PHE A 120 -8.08 -9.04 4.81
N SER A 121 -7.68 -9.72 5.88
CA SER A 121 -7.24 -9.15 7.15
C SER A 121 -6.03 -8.25 6.91
N ALA A 122 -6.20 -6.94 7.04
CA ALA A 122 -5.13 -5.96 6.94
C ALA A 122 -4.28 -6.06 5.67
N SER A 123 -4.88 -5.73 4.54
CA SER A 123 -4.15 -5.28 3.36
C SER A 123 -4.83 -4.08 2.75
N GLY A 124 -4.00 -3.12 2.38
CA GLY A 124 -4.45 -1.78 2.12
C GLY A 124 -4.90 -1.58 0.71
N VAL A 125 -6.21 -1.67 0.52
CA VAL A 125 -6.87 -1.34 -0.76
C VAL A 125 -6.32 -0.03 -1.34
N ALA A 126 -5.54 -0.16 -2.41
CA ALA A 126 -4.95 0.97 -3.09
C ALA A 126 -5.97 1.67 -4.00
N TYR A 127 -6.81 2.53 -3.42
CA TYR A 127 -7.71 3.42 -4.18
C TYR A 127 -6.89 4.44 -4.96
N GLY A 128 -6.64 4.16 -6.25
CA GLY A 128 -5.79 4.99 -7.10
C GLY A 128 -4.31 4.93 -6.73
N LEU A 129 -3.47 5.71 -7.41
CA LEU A 129 -2.04 5.91 -7.09
C LEU A 129 -1.81 6.48 -5.68
N SER A 130 -2.87 6.99 -5.04
CA SER A 130 -2.78 7.98 -3.98
C SER A 130 -2.98 7.43 -2.58
N ARG A 131 -3.47 6.20 -2.36
CA ARG A 131 -3.94 5.81 -1.03
C ARG A 131 -3.60 4.36 -0.68
N ILE A 132 -3.22 4.09 0.56
CA ILE A 132 -3.19 2.75 1.18
C ILE A 132 -4.04 2.76 2.45
N ILE A 133 -4.77 1.67 2.71
CA ILE A 133 -5.55 1.46 3.94
C ILE A 133 -4.83 0.49 4.88
N ILE A 134 -4.26 1.00 5.97
CA ILE A 134 -3.66 0.17 7.03
C ILE A 134 -4.78 -0.24 7.99
N THR A 135 -4.95 -1.53 8.24
CA THR A 135 -5.93 -2.03 9.22
C THR A 135 -5.25 -2.88 10.28
N GLY A 136 -5.93 -3.14 11.41
CA GLY A 136 -5.38 -4.00 12.46
C GLY A 136 -4.32 -3.31 13.33
N VAL A 137 -4.27 -1.98 13.39
CA VAL A 137 -3.30 -1.22 14.21
C VAL A 137 -3.39 -1.58 15.69
N ASN A 138 -4.57 -1.95 16.20
CA ASN A 138 -4.75 -2.31 17.60
C ASN A 138 -4.08 -3.63 17.97
N ASN A 139 -3.72 -4.45 16.97
CA ASN A 139 -2.96 -5.70 17.15
C ASN A 139 -1.44 -5.48 17.19
N TYR A 140 -0.99 -4.23 17.32
CA TYR A 140 0.44 -3.88 17.35
C TYR A 140 1.21 -4.69 18.39
N ASP A 141 2.17 -5.49 17.92
CA ASP A 141 3.00 -6.38 18.74
C ASP A 141 4.40 -6.54 18.13
N LEU A 142 5.38 -5.82 18.67
CA LEU A 142 6.78 -5.92 18.21
C LEU A 142 7.46 -7.21 18.64
N ASN A 143 6.95 -7.92 19.64
CA ASN A 143 7.61 -9.13 20.13
C ASN A 143 7.19 -10.37 19.31
N ASN A 144 6.32 -10.19 18.33
CA ASN A 144 5.78 -11.25 17.50
C ASN A 144 6.36 -11.19 16.09
N ALA A 145 7.39 -12.01 15.84
CA ALA A 145 8.06 -12.10 14.55
C ALA A 145 7.11 -12.43 13.39
N SER A 146 6.08 -13.25 13.63
CA SER A 146 5.08 -13.61 12.62
C SER A 146 4.20 -12.41 12.27
N TRP A 147 3.78 -11.65 13.28
CA TRP A 147 3.01 -10.42 13.09
C TRP A 147 3.81 -9.38 12.30
N LEU A 148 5.06 -9.12 12.68
CA LEU A 148 5.95 -8.18 11.99
C LEU A 148 6.19 -8.60 10.53
N ARG A 149 6.45 -9.89 10.30
CA ARG A 149 6.56 -10.46 8.95
C ARG A 149 5.31 -10.22 8.12
N GLY A 150 4.13 -10.44 8.71
CA GLY A 150 2.86 -10.11 8.06
C GLY A 150 2.72 -8.62 7.72
N GLN A 151 3.12 -7.72 8.62
CA GLN A 151 3.01 -6.28 8.38
C GLN A 151 3.85 -5.82 7.18
N TYR A 152 5.14 -6.18 7.14
CA TYR A 152 5.98 -5.74 6.03
C TYR A 152 5.62 -6.46 4.72
N ALA A 153 5.18 -7.73 4.77
CA ALA A 153 4.68 -8.44 3.59
C ALA A 153 3.54 -7.67 2.94
N THR A 154 2.54 -7.29 3.73
CA THR A 154 1.40 -6.49 3.26
C THR A 154 1.84 -5.12 2.75
N LEU A 155 2.67 -4.38 3.48
CA LEU A 155 3.04 -3.02 3.08
C LEU A 155 3.80 -3.02 1.75
N HIS A 156 4.71 -3.97 1.55
CA HIS A 156 5.43 -4.12 0.29
C HIS A 156 4.56 -4.68 -0.84
N HIS A 157 3.58 -5.54 -0.53
CA HIS A 157 2.55 -5.95 -1.48
C HIS A 157 1.80 -4.74 -2.04
N GLU A 158 1.25 -3.89 -1.18
CA GLU A 158 0.48 -2.71 -1.62
C GLU A 158 1.36 -1.66 -2.31
N PHE A 159 2.59 -1.51 -1.84
CA PHE A 159 3.54 -0.62 -2.49
C PHE A 159 3.94 -1.11 -3.89
N SER A 160 3.99 -2.42 -4.12
CA SER A 160 4.23 -2.94 -5.46
C SER A 160 3.11 -2.57 -6.45
N HIS A 161 1.85 -2.50 -5.99
CA HIS A 161 0.74 -2.00 -6.80
C HIS A 161 0.92 -0.51 -7.13
N VAL A 162 1.46 0.28 -6.19
CA VAL A 162 1.81 1.69 -6.46
C VAL A 162 2.90 1.79 -7.51
N LEU A 163 3.99 1.03 -7.36
CA LEU A 163 5.10 1.04 -8.32
C LEU A 163 4.67 0.53 -9.70
N ASP A 164 3.81 -0.48 -9.77
CA ASP A 164 3.22 -0.95 -11.01
C ASP A 164 2.37 0.14 -11.68
N LYS A 165 1.53 0.87 -10.94
CA LYS A 165 0.77 1.98 -11.53
C LYS A 165 1.67 3.13 -12.02
N ILE A 166 2.80 3.38 -11.36
CA ILE A 166 3.74 4.46 -11.74
C ILE A 166 4.57 4.06 -12.97
N TYR A 167 5.10 2.84 -12.99
CA TYR A 167 6.10 2.41 -13.96
C TYR A 167 5.58 1.43 -15.02
N GLY A 168 4.44 0.81 -14.77
CA GLY A 168 4.03 -0.44 -15.39
C GLY A 168 4.85 -1.61 -14.86
N ARG A 169 4.19 -2.72 -14.49
CA ARG A 169 4.86 -4.00 -14.23
C ARG A 169 5.71 -4.45 -15.44
N PRO A 170 6.70 -5.34 -15.24
CA PRO A 170 7.63 -5.73 -16.29
C PRO A 170 6.94 -6.25 -17.56
N ILE A 171 7.39 -5.78 -18.72
CA ILE A 171 6.89 -6.27 -20.01
C ILE A 171 7.09 -7.78 -20.09
N GLY A 172 6.01 -8.49 -20.42
CA GLY A 172 6.00 -9.95 -20.55
C GLY A 172 5.73 -10.71 -19.24
N PHE A 173 5.63 -10.04 -18.09
CA PHE A 173 5.31 -10.70 -16.81
C PHE A 173 4.00 -11.50 -16.88
N ASP A 174 2.94 -10.85 -17.38
CA ASP A 174 1.59 -11.43 -17.51
C ASP A 174 1.57 -12.65 -18.45
N GLU A 175 2.41 -12.61 -19.49
CA GLU A 175 2.48 -13.66 -20.52
C GLU A 175 3.07 -14.96 -19.95
N VAL A 176 3.90 -14.90 -18.90
CA VAL A 176 4.51 -16.10 -18.28
C VAL A 176 3.44 -17.06 -17.74
N SER A 177 2.36 -16.54 -17.18
CA SER A 177 1.26 -17.35 -16.61
C SER A 177 -0.07 -17.17 -17.35
N LYS A 178 -0.04 -16.67 -18.59
CA LYS A 178 -1.25 -16.48 -19.39
C LYS A 178 -2.06 -17.76 -19.53
N GLY A 179 -3.37 -17.64 -19.33
CA GLY A 179 -4.30 -18.78 -19.32
C GLY A 179 -4.20 -19.68 -18.08
N LYS A 180 -3.42 -19.31 -17.07
CA LYS A 180 -3.30 -20.04 -15.79
C LYS A 180 -3.88 -19.30 -14.58
N TYR A 181 -4.30 -18.05 -14.75
CA TYR A 181 -5.04 -17.28 -13.74
C TYR A 181 -6.37 -17.96 -13.43
N ALA A 182 -6.72 -17.99 -12.14
CA ALA A 182 -7.98 -18.55 -11.67
C ALA A 182 -9.14 -17.57 -11.84
N GLY A 183 -8.87 -16.27 -11.71
CA GLY A 183 -9.88 -15.21 -11.77
C GLY A 183 -10.73 -15.12 -10.48
N GLY A 184 -10.95 -13.89 -10.00
CA GLY A 184 -11.81 -13.65 -8.84
C GLY A 184 -11.36 -14.43 -7.60
N THR A 185 -12.32 -15.04 -6.87
CA THR A 185 -12.06 -15.79 -5.63
C THR A 185 -11.66 -17.24 -5.84
N ALA A 186 -11.57 -17.73 -7.09
CA ALA A 186 -11.27 -19.13 -7.41
C ALA A 186 -9.84 -19.55 -7.05
N TYR A 187 -8.94 -18.59 -6.73
CA TYR A 187 -7.60 -18.88 -6.24
C TYR A 187 -7.60 -19.73 -4.96
N ASN A 188 -8.66 -19.66 -4.15
CA ASN A 188 -8.80 -20.42 -2.91
C ASN A 188 -8.87 -21.94 -3.13
N SER A 189 -9.18 -22.38 -4.36
CA SER A 189 -9.20 -23.80 -4.72
C SER A 189 -7.81 -24.38 -5.03
N PHE A 190 -6.76 -23.57 -5.00
CA PHE A 190 -5.39 -23.99 -5.30
C PHE A 190 -4.53 -23.96 -4.04
N THR A 191 -3.81 -25.05 -3.80
CA THR A 191 -2.72 -25.11 -2.82
C THR A 191 -1.53 -24.25 -3.29
N GLN A 192 -0.65 -23.89 -2.35
CA GLN A 192 0.59 -23.18 -2.70
C GLN A 192 1.46 -23.99 -3.69
N ALA A 193 1.53 -25.31 -3.54
CA ALA A 193 2.29 -26.18 -4.44
C ALA A 193 1.70 -26.16 -5.87
N GLU A 194 0.38 -26.22 -6.00
CA GLU A 194 -0.29 -26.12 -7.30
C GLU A 194 -0.08 -24.73 -7.94
N ALA A 195 -0.19 -23.66 -7.16
CA ALA A 195 0.09 -22.31 -7.64
C ALA A 195 1.52 -22.17 -8.16
N ARG A 196 2.51 -22.67 -7.39
CA ARG A 196 3.93 -22.69 -7.79
C ARG A 196 4.17 -23.51 -9.06
N SER A 197 3.50 -24.65 -9.20
CA SER A 197 3.56 -25.46 -10.43
C SER A 197 3.06 -24.71 -11.68
N ARG A 198 2.20 -23.70 -11.48
CA ARG A 198 1.60 -22.85 -12.51
C ARG A 198 2.32 -21.51 -12.71
N GLY A 199 3.45 -21.30 -12.03
CA GLY A 199 4.25 -20.09 -12.14
C GLY A 199 3.84 -18.95 -11.22
N PHE A 200 3.03 -19.19 -10.19
CA PHE A 200 2.64 -18.18 -9.20
C PHE A 200 3.42 -18.35 -7.91
N TRP A 201 3.78 -17.25 -7.23
CA TRP A 201 4.49 -17.34 -5.95
C TRP A 201 3.65 -18.04 -4.87
N ARG A 202 2.40 -17.59 -4.72
CA ARG A 202 1.35 -18.18 -3.88
C ARG A 202 0.00 -18.12 -4.60
N ASN A 203 -0.96 -18.92 -4.13
CA ASN A 203 -2.27 -19.06 -4.75
C ASN A 203 -2.99 -17.73 -4.96
N TYR A 204 -2.92 -16.77 -4.02
CA TYR A 204 -3.55 -15.46 -4.17
C TYR A 204 -3.12 -14.68 -5.44
N GLY A 205 -1.89 -14.87 -5.92
CA GLY A 205 -1.44 -14.28 -7.18
C GLY A 205 -2.19 -14.81 -8.41
N MET A 206 -2.93 -15.90 -8.28
CA MET A 206 -3.77 -16.43 -9.35
C MET A 206 -5.05 -15.61 -9.58
N THR A 207 -5.35 -14.62 -8.72
CA THR A 207 -6.52 -13.74 -8.85
C THR A 207 -6.50 -12.97 -10.17
N ASN A 208 -5.40 -12.26 -10.44
CA ASN A 208 -5.15 -11.48 -11.66
C ASN A 208 -3.65 -11.11 -11.72
N GLU A 209 -3.26 -10.47 -12.82
CA GLU A 209 -1.90 -10.04 -13.13
C GLU A 209 -1.30 -9.06 -12.09
N SER A 210 -2.14 -8.17 -11.54
CA SER A 210 -1.74 -7.21 -10.50
C SER A 210 -1.37 -7.91 -9.21
N GLU A 211 -2.25 -8.81 -8.74
CA GLU A 211 -2.02 -9.59 -7.52
C GLU A 211 -0.84 -10.52 -7.67
N ASP A 212 -0.66 -11.12 -8.85
CA ASP A 212 0.50 -11.96 -9.14
C ASP A 212 1.81 -11.21 -8.92
N PHE A 213 1.97 -10.04 -9.54
CA PHE A 213 3.15 -9.20 -9.35
C PHE A 213 3.37 -8.86 -7.88
N ALA A 214 2.31 -8.45 -7.18
CA ALA A 214 2.40 -8.08 -5.78
C ALA A 214 2.72 -9.25 -4.84
N THR A 215 2.21 -10.44 -5.13
CA THR A 215 2.57 -11.66 -4.38
C THR A 215 4.01 -12.11 -4.59
N TRP A 216 4.61 -11.80 -5.74
CA TRP A 216 6.05 -12.00 -5.88
C TRP A 216 6.84 -11.07 -4.98
N VAL A 217 6.45 -9.80 -4.89
CA VAL A 217 7.14 -8.83 -4.02
C VAL A 217 7.00 -9.24 -2.55
N ASP A 218 5.79 -9.55 -2.07
CA ASP A 218 5.60 -10.00 -0.68
C ASP A 218 6.37 -11.29 -0.37
N GLY A 219 6.50 -12.18 -1.35
CA GLY A 219 7.31 -13.37 -1.26
C GLY A 219 8.79 -13.11 -1.10
N LEU A 220 9.34 -12.27 -1.98
CA LEU A 220 10.76 -11.96 -2.01
C LEU A 220 11.21 -11.17 -0.77
N VAL A 221 10.37 -10.29 -0.23
CA VAL A 221 10.71 -9.54 1.00
C VAL A 221 10.55 -10.37 2.28
N THR A 222 9.90 -11.54 2.22
CA THR A 222 9.65 -12.41 3.38
C THR A 222 10.50 -13.68 3.41
N THR A 223 11.17 -14.00 2.30
CA THR A 223 11.86 -15.29 2.11
C THR A 223 13.34 -15.08 1.84
N PRO A 224 14.25 -15.72 2.59
CA PRO A 224 15.68 -15.66 2.33
C PRO A 224 16.05 -16.02 0.90
N LYS A 225 17.07 -15.34 0.36
CA LYS A 225 17.49 -15.48 -1.04
C LYS A 225 17.81 -16.92 -1.44
N ASP A 226 18.47 -17.70 -0.58
CA ASP A 226 18.80 -19.10 -0.83
C ASP A 226 17.55 -19.99 -0.94
N GLU A 227 16.54 -19.74 -0.10
CA GLU A 227 15.24 -20.40 -0.19
C GLU A 227 14.49 -19.99 -1.46
N VAL A 228 14.49 -18.71 -1.82
CA VAL A 228 13.93 -18.22 -3.11
C VAL A 228 14.58 -18.97 -4.27
N MET A 229 15.92 -19.02 -4.31
CA MET A 229 16.67 -19.69 -5.37
C MET A 229 16.33 -21.18 -5.46
N THR A 230 16.13 -21.84 -4.32
CA THR A 230 15.67 -23.23 -4.26
C THR A 230 14.27 -23.37 -4.85
N ILE A 231 13.31 -22.53 -4.45
CA ILE A 231 11.91 -22.58 -4.93
C ILE A 231 11.84 -22.38 -6.45
N ILE A 232 12.49 -21.34 -6.98
CA ILE A 232 12.41 -21.01 -8.41
C ILE A 232 13.16 -22.01 -9.29
N SER A 233 14.12 -22.76 -8.74
CA SER A 233 14.85 -23.78 -9.50
C SER A 233 13.93 -24.93 -9.96
N ALA A 234 12.83 -25.16 -9.24
CA ALA A 234 11.89 -26.25 -9.47
C ALA A 234 10.93 -26.02 -10.66
N ASN A 235 10.82 -24.78 -11.17
CA ASN A 235 9.88 -24.46 -12.25
C ASN A 235 10.37 -23.27 -13.10
N GLU A 236 10.43 -23.47 -14.41
CA GLU A 236 10.92 -22.44 -15.36
C GLU A 236 10.07 -21.16 -15.35
N LEU A 237 8.75 -21.26 -15.16
CA LEU A 237 7.87 -20.09 -15.07
C LEU A 237 8.19 -19.25 -13.83
N LEU A 238 8.50 -19.90 -12.70
CA LEU A 238 8.93 -19.21 -11.49
C LEU A 238 10.26 -18.49 -11.70
N ARG A 239 11.23 -19.13 -12.37
CA ARG A 239 12.52 -18.51 -12.71
C ARG A 239 12.35 -17.26 -13.57
N GLN A 240 11.49 -17.33 -14.59
CA GLN A 240 11.22 -16.19 -15.47
C GLN A 240 10.57 -15.02 -14.73
N LYS A 241 9.53 -15.28 -13.92
CA LYS A 241 8.90 -14.22 -13.12
C LYS A 241 9.85 -13.62 -12.08
N TYR A 242 10.63 -14.46 -11.40
CA TYR A 242 11.66 -13.98 -10.48
C TYR A 242 12.62 -13.00 -11.17
N GLN A 243 13.15 -13.35 -12.34
CA GLN A 243 14.06 -12.47 -13.08
C GLN A 243 13.40 -11.14 -13.46
N LEU A 244 12.14 -11.17 -13.90
CA LEU A 244 11.38 -9.96 -14.23
C LEU A 244 11.17 -9.05 -13.01
N VAL A 245 10.76 -9.62 -11.88
CA VAL A 245 10.52 -8.87 -10.63
C VAL A 245 11.84 -8.36 -10.05
N TYR A 246 12.87 -9.20 -9.97
CA TYR A 246 14.18 -8.79 -9.47
C TYR A 246 14.77 -7.64 -10.30
N ASN A 247 14.76 -7.77 -11.63
CA ASN A 247 15.28 -6.72 -12.52
C ASN A 247 14.45 -5.44 -12.45
N PHE A 248 13.13 -5.52 -12.23
CA PHE A 248 12.28 -4.35 -12.07
C PHE A 248 12.71 -3.46 -10.90
N TYR A 249 13.04 -4.07 -9.76
CA TYR A 249 13.52 -3.36 -8.57
C TYR A 249 14.97 -2.93 -8.75
N LEU A 250 15.83 -3.81 -9.29
CA LEU A 250 17.25 -3.52 -9.47
C LEU A 250 17.48 -2.32 -10.41
N GLN A 251 16.72 -2.22 -11.50
CA GLN A 251 16.75 -1.07 -12.41
C GLN A 251 16.33 0.24 -11.74
N LYS A 252 15.56 0.16 -10.66
CA LYS A 252 15.18 1.31 -9.84
C LYS A 252 16.18 1.60 -8.73
N GLY A 253 17.28 0.85 -8.63
CA GLY A 253 18.31 1.00 -7.60
C GLY A 253 17.96 0.31 -6.28
N ILE A 254 17.06 -0.67 -6.30
CA ILE A 254 16.67 -1.45 -5.13
C ILE A 254 17.01 -2.93 -5.38
N ASP A 255 17.92 -3.50 -4.62
CA ASP A 255 18.06 -4.94 -4.51
C ASP A 255 17.05 -5.46 -3.47
N ILE A 256 16.06 -6.23 -3.95
CA ILE A 256 14.98 -6.75 -3.10
C ILE A 256 15.48 -7.79 -2.09
N HIS A 257 16.64 -8.42 -2.32
CA HIS A 257 17.25 -9.32 -1.34
C HIS A 257 18.01 -8.56 -0.27
N GLU A 258 18.70 -7.46 -0.60
CA GLU A 258 19.27 -6.58 0.45
C GLU A 258 18.15 -5.97 1.32
N LEU A 259 17.01 -5.64 0.70
CA LEU A 259 15.81 -5.23 1.41
C LEU A 259 15.33 -6.32 2.37
N GLN A 260 15.19 -7.56 1.89
CA GLN A 260 14.77 -8.71 2.70
C GLN A 260 15.73 -8.99 3.85
N GLU A 261 17.04 -8.93 3.61
CA GLU A 261 18.07 -9.13 4.62
C GLU A 261 17.93 -8.10 5.75
N TYR A 262 17.76 -6.81 5.41
CA TYR A 262 17.51 -5.78 6.42
C TYR A 262 16.26 -6.09 7.26
N LEU A 263 15.14 -6.50 6.63
CA LEU A 263 13.93 -6.88 7.36
C LEU A 263 14.15 -8.10 8.26
N GLN A 264 14.91 -9.08 7.78
CA GLN A 264 15.24 -10.29 8.55
C GLN A 264 16.11 -9.94 9.77
N THR A 265 17.06 -9.00 9.65
CA THR A 265 17.83 -8.56 10.83
C THR A 265 16.95 -7.95 11.92
N ILE A 266 15.85 -7.30 11.56
CA ILE A 266 14.91 -6.78 12.57
C ILE A 266 14.21 -7.94 13.29
N LEU A 267 13.83 -8.99 12.56
CA LEU A 267 13.21 -10.18 13.14
C LEU A 267 14.17 -11.01 14.02
N ASP A 268 15.45 -11.06 13.65
CA ASP A 268 16.47 -11.80 14.40
C ASP A 268 16.86 -11.10 15.72
N ASN A 269 16.57 -9.81 15.83
CA ASN A 269 16.89 -8.97 16.99
C ASN A 269 15.67 -8.64 17.88
N LEU A 270 14.59 -9.43 17.78
CA LEU A 270 13.41 -9.30 18.64
C LEU A 270 13.65 -9.79 20.07
#